data_AF-A0A965IY10-F1
#
_entry.id   AF-A0A965IY10-F1
#
_cell.length_a   1.000
_cell.length_b   1.000
_cell.length_c   1.000
_cell.angle_alpha   90.00
_cell.angle_beta   90.00
_cell.angle_gamma   90.00
#
_symmetry.space_group_name_H-M   'P 1'
#
loop_
_entity.id
_entity.type
_entity.pdbx_description
1 polymer ?
#
loop_
_entity_poly.entity_id
_entity_poly.type
_entity_poly.pdbx_seq_one_letter_code
_entity_poly.pdbx_strand_id
1 'polypeptide(L)'
;MQSEVQILGTQINLLWVVIGAALVIFMQAGFALVETGFCRAKHAAHVVSTNFAIFGLGFIGFFLIGFPLAFGGFSYSAIGLDKPVGDALLGSGNWIFLFKGGWALSGGGITPALLGFFLYMVAFMDTVATIPTGSMAERWKWSSFTIWGVFCGAIYYPLFA
;
A
#
# COMPACT_ATOMS: atom_id res chain seq x y z
N MET A 1 28.01 0.23 18.29
CA MET A 1 28.35 1.16 17.19
C MET A 1 28.26 0.34 15.91
N GLN A 2 27.30 0.61 15.03
CA GLN A 2 27.31 0.00 13.69
C GLN A 2 28.53 0.50 12.93
N SER A 3 29.18 -0.34 12.13
CA SER A 3 30.29 0.11 11.29
C SER A 3 29.76 1.03 10.18
N GLU A 4 30.59 1.97 9.70
CA GLU A 4 30.21 2.89 8.61
C GLU A 4 29.73 2.11 7.36
N VAL A 5 30.33 0.94 7.12
CA VAL A 5 29.93 0.01 6.04
C VAL A 5 28.50 -0.51 6.23
N GLN A 6 28.06 -0.79 7.46
CA GLN A 6 26.69 -1.26 7.74
C GLN A 6 25.65 -0.16 7.52
N ILE A 7 25.98 1.08 7.89
CA ILE A 7 25.10 2.24 7.68
C ILE A 7 24.91 2.48 6.18
N LEU A 8 26.03 2.48 5.43
CA LEU A 8 25.98 2.64 3.97
C LEU A 8 25.17 1.51 3.31
N GLY A 9 25.38 0.26 3.72
CA GLY A 9 24.61 -0.88 3.22
C GLY A 9 23.10 -0.72 3.43
N THR A 10 22.70 -0.27 4.63
CA THR A 10 21.29 -0.01 4.95
C THR A 10 20.69 1.10 4.09
N GLN A 11 21.44 2.20 3.86
CA GLN A 11 20.97 3.31 3.03
C GLN A 11 20.82 2.91 1.55
N ILE A 12 21.74 2.11 1.02
CA ILE A 12 21.67 1.59 -0.35
C ILE A 12 20.47 0.65 -0.51
N ASN A 13 20.24 -0.23 0.46
CA ASN A 13 19.05 -1.10 0.45
C ASN A 13 17.75 -0.29 0.46
N LEU A 14 17.69 0.78 1.25
CA LEU A 14 16.54 1.68 1.31
C LEU A 14 16.33 2.42 -0.01
N LEU A 15 17.40 2.91 -0.64
CA LEU A 15 17.33 3.51 -1.98
C LEU A 15 16.74 2.52 -3.00
N TRP A 16 17.19 1.26 -2.96
CA TRP A 16 16.65 0.21 -3.83
C TRP A 16 15.14 -0.02 -3.61
N VAL A 17 14.69 -0.05 -2.36
CA VAL A 17 13.26 -0.18 -2.03
C VAL A 17 12.44 0.99 -2.57
N VAL A 18 12.93 2.22 -2.43
CA VAL A 18 12.23 3.42 -2.93
C VAL A 18 12.17 3.44 -4.46
N ILE A 19 13.25 3.07 -5.15
CA ILE A 19 13.25 2.93 -6.61
C ILE A 19 12.25 1.84 -7.03
N GLY A 20 12.26 0.69 -6.34
CA GLY A 20 11.30 -0.38 -6.57
C GLY A 20 9.85 0.09 -6.40
N ALA A 21 9.57 0.85 -5.33
CA ALA A 21 8.24 1.41 -5.09
C ALA A 21 7.80 2.36 -6.22
N ALA A 22 8.71 3.23 -6.70
CA ALA A 22 8.41 4.13 -7.82
C ALA A 22 8.08 3.38 -9.12
N LEU A 23 8.82 2.30 -9.41
CA LEU A 23 8.55 1.44 -10.57
C LEU A 23 7.19 0.74 -10.46
N VAL A 24 6.82 0.27 -9.27
CA VAL A 24 5.52 -0.38 -9.04
C VAL A 24 4.38 0.62 -9.12
N ILE A 25 4.53 1.84 -8.58
CA ILE A 25 3.52 2.91 -8.74
C ILE A 25 3.33 3.25 -10.22
N PHE A 26 4.40 3.23 -11.02
CA PHE A 26 4.30 3.44 -12.46
C PHE A 26 3.45 2.38 -13.19
N MET A 27 3.25 1.20 -12.60
CA MET A 27 2.32 0.20 -13.13
C MET A 27 0.89 0.73 -13.24
N GLN A 28 0.49 1.72 -12.42
CA GLN A 28 -0.84 2.33 -12.51
C GLN A 28 -1.09 3.04 -13.84
N ALA A 29 -0.07 3.66 -14.42
CA ALA A 29 -0.15 4.19 -15.77
C ALA A 29 -0.33 3.05 -16.79
N GLY A 30 0.33 1.92 -16.58
CA GLY A 30 0.17 0.71 -17.38
C GLY A 30 -1.25 0.16 -17.35
N PHE A 31 -1.83 -0.02 -16.15
CA PHE A 31 -3.21 -0.46 -15.99
C PHE A 31 -4.20 0.52 -16.64
N ALA A 32 -4.03 1.82 -16.43
CA ALA A 32 -4.87 2.82 -17.06
C ALA A 32 -4.87 2.71 -18.60
N LEU A 33 -3.69 2.54 -19.21
CA LEU A 33 -3.56 2.41 -20.67
C LEU A 33 -4.16 1.10 -21.19
N VAL A 34 -3.89 -0.02 -20.52
CA VAL A 34 -4.36 -1.34 -20.94
C VAL A 34 -5.88 -1.45 -20.79
N GLU A 35 -6.44 -1.07 -19.64
CA GLU A 35 -7.88 -1.16 -19.37
C GLU A 35 -8.68 -0.24 -20.29
N THR A 36 -8.18 0.99 -20.50
CA THR A 36 -8.82 1.93 -21.42
C THR A 36 -8.72 1.46 -22.87
N GLY A 37 -7.60 0.87 -23.27
CA GLY A 37 -7.37 0.34 -24.61
C GLY A 37 -8.27 -0.86 -24.95
N PHE A 38 -8.60 -1.70 -23.96
CA PHE A 38 -9.52 -2.82 -24.15
C PHE A 38 -11.00 -2.46 -24.05
N CYS A 39 -11.33 -1.27 -23.52
CA CYS A 39 -12.70 -0.82 -23.40
C CYS A 39 -13.23 -0.17 -24.67
N ARG A 40 -14.56 -0.22 -24.86
CA ARG A 40 -15.21 0.52 -25.95
C ARG A 40 -14.95 2.02 -25.79
N ALA A 41 -14.73 2.72 -26.90
CA ALA A 41 -14.42 4.16 -26.92
C ALA A 41 -15.40 5.02 -26.10
N LYS A 42 -16.69 4.66 -26.08
CA LYS A 42 -17.72 5.37 -25.30
C LYS A 42 -17.56 5.27 -23.77
N HIS A 43 -16.79 4.30 -23.28
CA HIS A 43 -16.54 4.06 -21.86
C HIS A 43 -15.11 4.44 -21.44
N ALA A 44 -14.23 4.80 -22.38
CA ALA A 44 -12.83 5.12 -22.11
C ALA A 44 -12.65 6.17 -20.99
N ALA A 45 -13.43 7.25 -21.01
CA ALA A 45 -13.36 8.29 -19.99
C ALA A 45 -13.70 7.80 -18.57
N HIS A 46 -14.65 6.86 -18.46
CA HIS A 46 -15.03 6.28 -17.17
C HIS A 46 -13.95 5.32 -16.65
N VAL A 47 -13.28 4.59 -17.55
CA VAL A 47 -12.27 3.59 -17.18
C VAL A 47 -10.94 4.24 -16.78
N VAL A 48 -10.53 5.30 -17.48
CA VAL A 48 -9.38 6.12 -17.06
C VAL A 48 -9.64 6.76 -15.69
N SER A 49 -10.84 7.28 -15.44
CA SER A 49 -11.13 7.95 -14.17
C SER A 49 -11.16 6.99 -12.98
N THR A 50 -11.63 5.75 -13.17
CA THR A 50 -11.53 4.72 -12.12
C THR A 50 -10.07 4.34 -11.85
N ASN A 51 -9.24 4.16 -12.88
CA ASN A 51 -7.81 3.86 -12.69
C ASN A 51 -7.06 4.98 -11.98
N PHE A 52 -7.41 6.25 -12.23
CA PHE A 52 -6.78 7.36 -11.51
C PHE A 52 -7.25 7.45 -10.06
N ALA A 53 -8.55 7.21 -9.81
CA ALA A 53 -9.14 7.34 -8.48
C ALA A 53 -8.78 6.19 -7.53
N ILE A 54 -8.47 4.99 -8.04
CA ILE A 54 -8.21 3.81 -7.19
C ILE A 54 -7.00 4.02 -6.29
N PHE A 55 -5.92 4.64 -6.79
CA PHE A 55 -4.73 4.95 -6.01
C PHE A 55 -5.04 5.83 -4.81
N GLY A 56 -5.81 6.91 -5.01
CA GLY A 56 -6.18 7.82 -3.91
C GLY A 56 -7.06 7.13 -2.86
N LEU A 57 -8.03 6.34 -3.30
CA LEU A 57 -8.97 5.64 -2.41
C LEU A 57 -8.29 4.52 -1.63
N GLY A 58 -7.50 3.70 -2.31
CA GLY A 58 -6.70 2.63 -1.71
C GLY A 58 -5.68 3.20 -0.74
N PHE A 59 -5.01 4.30 -1.12
CA PHE A 59 -4.05 4.98 -0.24
C PHE A 59 -4.69 5.41 1.08
N ILE A 60 -5.86 6.04 1.05
CA ILE A 60 -6.55 6.47 2.29
C ILE A 60 -6.90 5.27 3.17
N GLY A 61 -7.47 4.21 2.59
CA GLY A 61 -7.83 3.00 3.33
C GLY A 61 -6.61 2.30 3.94
N PHE A 62 -5.54 2.18 3.17
CA PHE A 62 -4.30 1.53 3.60
C PHE A 62 -3.52 2.37 4.60
N PHE A 63 -3.44 3.69 4.42
CA PHE A 63 -2.78 4.59 5.35
C PHE A 63 -3.44 4.58 6.73
N LEU A 64 -4.77 4.69 6.78
CA LEU A 64 -5.49 4.79 8.04
C LEU A 64 -5.57 3.44 8.77
N ILE A 65 -5.88 2.36 8.06
CA ILE A 65 -6.23 1.08 8.67
C ILE A 65 -5.33 -0.06 8.18
N GLY A 66 -5.08 -0.17 6.88
CA GLY A 66 -4.46 -1.37 6.33
C GLY A 66 -3.00 -1.60 6.70
N PHE A 67 -2.18 -0.55 6.64
CA PHE A 67 -0.77 -0.63 7.00
C PHE A 67 -0.52 -1.01 8.47
N PRO A 68 -1.17 -0.37 9.47
CA PRO A 68 -1.04 -0.81 10.86
C PRO A 68 -1.61 -2.22 11.07
N LEU A 69 -2.64 -2.62 10.32
CA LEU A 69 -3.23 -3.96 10.41
C LEU A 69 -2.26 -5.07 9.98
N ALA A 70 -1.60 -4.90 8.83
CA ALA A 70 -0.68 -5.89 8.27
C ALA A 70 0.73 -5.80 8.86
N PHE A 71 1.24 -4.58 9.07
CA PHE A 71 2.66 -4.33 9.34
C PHE A 71 2.94 -3.62 10.66
N GLY A 72 1.94 -3.48 11.54
CA GLY A 72 2.12 -2.80 12.84
C GLY A 72 3.28 -3.34 13.67
N GLY A 73 3.44 -4.67 13.72
CA GLY A 73 4.52 -5.37 14.42
C GLY A 73 5.72 -5.76 13.56
N PHE A 74 5.81 -5.30 12.30
CA PHE A 74 6.85 -5.75 11.38
C PHE A 74 8.20 -5.06 11.66
N SER A 75 9.27 -5.85 11.71
CA SER A 75 10.65 -5.37 11.86
C SER A 75 11.58 -6.08 10.87
N TYR A 76 12.39 -5.32 10.15
CA TYR A 76 13.36 -5.84 9.19
C TYR A 76 14.64 -5.00 9.20
N SER A 77 15.69 -5.54 9.83
CA SER A 77 16.94 -4.80 10.09
C SER A 77 17.71 -4.44 8.81
N ALA A 78 17.60 -5.23 7.73
CA ALA A 78 18.36 -4.98 6.50
C ALA A 78 17.97 -3.69 5.74
N ILE A 79 16.78 -3.15 6.02
CA ILE A 79 16.33 -1.84 5.49
C ILE A 79 16.36 -0.74 6.55
N GLY A 80 16.82 -1.04 7.78
CA GLY A 80 16.84 -0.10 8.89
C GLY A 80 15.53 -0.01 9.68
N LEU A 81 14.66 -1.02 9.57
CA LEU A 81 13.44 -1.13 10.36
C LEU A 81 13.70 -1.98 11.61
N ASP A 82 14.52 -1.46 12.52
CA ASP A 82 14.96 -2.19 13.73
C ASP A 82 13.93 -2.20 14.86
N LYS A 83 12.95 -1.28 14.82
CA LYS A 83 11.86 -1.20 15.81
C LYS A 83 10.52 -1.18 15.08
N PRO A 84 9.54 -2.00 15.48
CA PRO A 84 8.20 -1.94 14.93
C PRO A 84 7.49 -0.66 15.39
N VAL A 85 6.50 -0.22 14.62
CA VAL A 85 5.73 1.01 14.86
C VAL A 85 4.69 0.80 15.97
N GLY A 86 4.22 -0.43 16.11
CA GLY A 86 3.32 -0.88 17.16
C GLY A 86 3.48 -2.37 17.43
N ASP A 87 2.50 -2.96 18.10
CA ASP A 87 2.42 -4.41 18.29
C ASP A 87 1.73 -5.08 17.10
N ALA A 88 1.97 -6.38 16.91
CA ALA A 88 1.25 -7.17 15.92
C ALA A 88 -0.27 -7.16 16.23
N LEU A 89 -1.07 -6.62 15.32
CA LEU A 89 -2.52 -6.48 15.51
C LEU A 89 -3.31 -7.75 15.14
N LEU A 90 -2.72 -8.64 14.32
CA LEU A 90 -3.25 -9.96 13.97
C LEU A 90 -2.18 -11.02 14.27
N GLY A 91 -2.30 -11.67 15.42
CA GLY A 91 -1.36 -12.68 15.94
C GLY A 91 -1.76 -13.09 17.36
N SER A 92 -1.64 -14.38 17.71
CA SER A 92 -2.31 -14.96 18.88
C SER A 92 -1.96 -14.27 20.21
N GLY A 93 -2.98 -13.88 20.97
CA GLY A 93 -2.86 -13.78 22.44
C GLY A 93 -3.44 -12.54 23.10
N ASN A 94 -3.62 -11.41 22.41
CA ASN A 94 -4.16 -10.20 23.06
C ASN A 94 -5.01 -9.36 22.08
N TRP A 95 -6.16 -8.85 22.52
CA TRP A 95 -7.05 -7.94 21.79
C TRP A 95 -6.44 -6.53 21.65
N ILE A 96 -5.24 -6.44 21.05
CA ILE A 96 -4.44 -5.22 20.85
C ILE A 96 -5.02 -4.36 19.69
N PHE A 97 -5.90 -4.96 18.88
CA PHE A 97 -6.54 -4.41 17.67
C PHE A 97 -7.19 -3.02 17.81
N LEU A 98 -7.52 -2.52 19.01
CA LEU A 98 -8.22 -1.23 19.16
C LEU A 98 -7.43 -0.15 19.91
N PHE A 99 -6.41 -0.50 20.70
CA PHE A 99 -5.88 0.42 21.74
C PHE A 99 -4.36 0.62 21.76
N LYS A 100 -3.58 -0.06 20.91
CA LYS A 100 -2.10 0.03 20.91
C LYS A 100 -1.43 0.12 19.52
N GLY A 101 -2.21 0.17 18.44
CA GLY A 101 -1.66 0.22 17.07
C GLY A 101 -1.13 1.60 16.70
N GLY A 102 0.00 1.66 15.99
CA GLY A 102 0.53 2.87 15.36
C GLY A 102 -0.29 3.29 14.14
N TRP A 103 -1.55 3.68 14.38
CA TRP A 103 -2.51 4.05 13.35
C TRP A 103 -2.04 5.29 12.58
N ALA A 104 -2.31 5.33 11.27
CA ALA A 104 -1.92 6.47 10.42
C ALA A 104 -0.42 6.83 10.51
N LEU A 105 0.45 5.82 10.68
CA LEU A 105 1.89 6.01 10.90
C LEU A 105 2.20 6.91 12.12
N SER A 106 1.31 6.98 13.11
CA SER A 106 1.54 7.75 14.34
C SER A 106 2.30 6.94 15.39
N GLY A 107 3.30 7.55 16.03
CA GLY A 107 4.13 6.92 17.08
C GLY A 107 5.59 7.36 17.07
N GLY A 108 6.37 6.90 18.06
CA GLY A 108 7.80 7.22 18.21
C GLY A 108 8.76 6.42 17.31
N GLY A 109 8.24 5.62 16.37
CA GLY A 109 8.98 4.70 15.51
C GLY A 109 9.04 5.09 14.03
N ILE A 110 8.68 6.34 13.68
CA ILE A 110 8.72 6.80 12.28
C ILE A 110 10.17 6.97 11.84
N THR A 111 10.69 5.97 11.12
CA THR A 111 12.01 6.01 10.50
C THR A 111 11.90 6.19 8.98
N PRO A 112 12.94 6.67 8.30
CA PRO A 112 12.97 6.69 6.83
C PRO A 112 12.74 5.30 6.23
N ALA A 113 13.21 4.25 6.90
CA ALA A 113 13.00 2.85 6.52
C ALA A 113 11.52 2.47 6.53
N LEU A 114 10.79 2.90 7.56
CA LEU A 114 9.35 2.67 7.65
C LEU A 114 8.61 3.35 6.51
N LEU A 115 8.94 4.62 6.20
CA LEU A 115 8.28 5.36 5.13
C LEU A 115 8.58 4.76 3.75
N GLY A 116 9.82 4.32 3.51
CA GLY A 116 10.19 3.61 2.30
C GLY A 116 9.46 2.27 2.16
N PHE A 117 9.35 1.52 3.25
CA PHE A 117 8.59 0.27 3.29
C PHE A 117 7.08 0.49 3.10
N PHE A 118 6.52 1.52 3.73
CA PHE A 118 5.13 1.93 3.54
C PHE A 118 4.85 2.29 2.09
N LEU A 119 5.70 3.12 1.47
CA LEU A 119 5.58 3.49 0.06
C LEU A 119 5.59 2.26 -0.85
N TYR A 120 6.48 1.30 -0.57
CA TYR A 120 6.56 0.04 -1.29
C TYR A 120 5.26 -0.76 -1.13
N MET A 121 4.77 -0.96 0.09
CA MET A 121 3.57 -1.75 0.34
C MET A 121 2.27 -1.09 -0.15
N VAL A 122 2.18 0.24 -0.10
CA VAL A 122 1.10 1.01 -0.76
C VAL A 122 1.06 0.71 -2.25
N ALA A 123 2.23 0.69 -2.91
CA ALA A 123 2.29 0.44 -4.34
C ALA A 123 1.73 -0.94 -4.70
N PHE A 124 2.07 -1.99 -3.94
CA PHE A 124 1.52 -3.33 -4.14
C PHE A 124 0.04 -3.42 -3.81
N MET A 125 -0.40 -2.83 -2.70
CA MET A 125 -1.81 -2.75 -2.34
C MET A 125 -2.63 -2.15 -3.48
N ASP A 126 -2.15 -1.07 -4.10
CA ASP A 126 -2.87 -0.42 -5.18
C ASP A 126 -2.89 -1.26 -6.46
N THR A 127 -1.82 -2.03 -6.76
CA THR A 127 -1.88 -3.00 -7.86
C THR A 127 -2.93 -4.09 -7.63
N VAL A 128 -3.18 -4.48 -6.37
CA VAL A 128 -4.25 -5.44 -6.05
C VAL A 128 -5.62 -4.78 -6.20
N ALA A 129 -5.76 -3.50 -5.80
CA ALA A 129 -7.01 -2.77 -5.90
C ALA A 129 -7.44 -2.50 -7.35
N THR A 130 -6.49 -2.35 -8.28
CA THR A 130 -6.74 -2.05 -9.69
C THR A 130 -7.06 -3.28 -10.55
N ILE A 131 -6.61 -4.50 -10.20
CA ILE A 131 -6.92 -5.71 -11.00
C ILE A 131 -8.43 -5.92 -11.24
N PRO A 132 -9.31 -5.75 -10.23
CA PRO A 132 -10.76 -5.84 -10.46
C PRO A 132 -11.32 -4.72 -11.36
N THR A 133 -10.67 -3.56 -11.46
CA THR A 133 -11.15 -2.43 -12.32
C THR A 133 -11.13 -2.81 -13.77
N GLY A 134 -10.10 -3.50 -14.22
CA GLY A 134 -10.06 -4.04 -15.59
C GLY A 134 -11.13 -5.09 -15.83
N SER A 135 -11.39 -5.97 -14.86
CA SER A 135 -12.39 -7.04 -15.02
C SER A 135 -13.84 -6.54 -15.10
N MET A 136 -14.13 -5.39 -14.51
CA MET A 136 -15.50 -4.82 -14.41
C MET A 136 -15.66 -3.49 -15.16
N ALA A 137 -14.66 -3.07 -15.94
CA ALA A 137 -14.49 -1.73 -16.48
C ALA A 137 -15.72 -1.10 -17.17
N GLU A 138 -16.53 -1.88 -17.89
CA GLU A 138 -17.67 -1.35 -18.66
C GLU A 138 -18.99 -1.19 -17.88
N ARG A 139 -19.14 -1.81 -16.70
CA ARG A 139 -20.42 -1.86 -15.96
C ARG A 139 -20.29 -1.51 -14.48
N TRP A 140 -19.12 -1.02 -14.05
CA TRP A 140 -18.91 -0.66 -12.66
C TRP A 140 -19.61 0.66 -12.32
N LYS A 141 -20.54 0.63 -11.35
CA LYS A 141 -21.08 1.84 -10.74
C LYS A 141 -20.02 2.55 -9.89
N TRP A 142 -19.89 3.86 -10.05
CA TRP A 142 -18.92 4.69 -9.32
C TRP A 142 -18.96 4.52 -7.79
N SER A 143 -20.15 4.50 -7.18
CA SER A 143 -20.29 4.33 -5.72
C SER A 143 -19.75 2.98 -5.24
N SER A 144 -20.04 1.89 -5.97
CA SER A 144 -19.50 0.57 -5.66
C SER A 144 -17.98 0.52 -5.84
N PHE A 145 -17.45 1.27 -6.80
CA PHE A 145 -16.02 1.42 -7.03
C PHE A 145 -15.32 2.14 -5.87
N THR A 146 -15.92 3.24 -5.37
CA THR A 146 -15.37 3.97 -4.22
C THR A 146 -15.31 3.10 -2.96
N ILE A 147 -16.38 2.35 -2.69
CA ILE A 147 -16.44 1.43 -1.54
C ILE A 147 -15.38 0.34 -1.69
N TRP A 148 -15.19 -0.22 -2.88
CA TRP A 148 -14.14 -1.20 -3.15
C TRP A 148 -12.74 -0.65 -2.89
N GLY A 149 -12.40 0.54 -3.40
CA GLY A 149 -11.06 1.12 -3.22
C GLY A 149 -10.68 1.25 -1.74
N VAL A 150 -11.61 1.78 -0.92
CA VAL A 150 -11.38 1.91 0.53
C VAL A 150 -11.35 0.55 1.21
N PHE A 151 -12.28 -0.35 0.90
CA PHE A 151 -12.33 -1.70 1.49
C PHE A 151 -11.08 -2.53 1.15
N CYS A 152 -10.59 -2.42 -0.09
CA CYS A 152 -9.42 -3.14 -0.55
C CYS A 152 -8.18 -2.73 0.25
N GLY A 153 -7.94 -1.42 0.35
CA GLY A 153 -6.81 -0.89 1.12
C GLY A 153 -6.94 -1.09 2.63
N ALA A 154 -8.15 -0.97 3.20
CA ALA A 154 -8.34 -1.02 4.64
C ALA A 154 -8.40 -2.45 5.23
N ILE A 155 -8.99 -3.40 4.50
CA ILE A 155 -9.33 -4.72 5.05
C ILE A 155 -8.83 -5.86 4.16
N TYR A 156 -9.20 -5.89 2.87
CA TYR A 156 -8.94 -7.07 2.03
C TYR A 156 -7.46 -7.34 1.82
N TYR A 157 -6.70 -6.37 1.28
CA TYR A 157 -5.26 -6.51 1.09
C TYR A 157 -4.52 -6.81 2.40
N PRO A 158 -4.68 -6.00 3.48
CA PRO A 158 -3.90 -6.20 4.71
C PRO A 158 -4.24 -7.47 5.50
N LEU A 159 -5.37 -8.14 5.24
CA LEU A 159 -5.67 -9.44 5.85
C LEU A 159 -4.84 -10.58 5.26
N PHE A 160 -4.41 -10.45 3.99
CA PHE A 160 -3.67 -11.50 3.28
C PHE A 160 -2.20 -11.13 2.99
N ALA A 161 -1.82 -9.87 3.22
CA ALA A 161 -0.48 -9.34 2.99
C ALA A 161 0.55 -9.83 4.02
#